data_AF-B0NJG7-F1
#
_entry.id   AF-B0NJG7-F1
#
_cell.length_a   1.000
_cell.length_b   1.000
_cell.length_c   1.000
_cell.angle_alpha   90.00
_cell.angle_beta   90.00
_cell.angle_gamma   90.00
#
_symmetry.space_group_name_H-M   'P 1'
#
loop_
_entity.id
_entity.type
_entity.pdbx_description
1 polymer ?
#
loop_
_entity_poly.entity_id
_entity_poly.type
_entity_poly.pdbx_seq_one_letter_code
_entity_poly.pdbx_strand_id
1 'polypeptide(L)'
;MLKLFGNCGNYWFFISKRYEMSEKVDRGIEICYWKLSYRRKFIRTLWLILIGIIIIVGFYKEFDINIFTGIIEIVIFSVILMQAFYNYKKWKNEIRQ
;
A
#
# COMPACT_ATOMS: atom_id res chain seq x y z
N MET A 1 -14.26 24.92 -25.35
CA MET A 1 -14.45 23.54 -24.82
C MET A 1 -13.16 22.76 -24.54
N LEU A 2 -11.95 23.18 -24.96
CA LEU A 2 -10.70 22.46 -24.70
C LEU A 2 -9.94 22.85 -23.40
N LYS A 3 -10.39 23.87 -22.65
CA LYS A 3 -9.74 24.29 -21.37
C LYS A 3 -10.19 23.48 -20.14
N LEU A 4 -11.17 22.59 -20.27
CA LEU A 4 -11.70 21.81 -19.13
C LEU A 4 -10.90 20.53 -18.85
N PHE A 5 -10.18 19.97 -19.84
CA PHE A 5 -9.38 18.75 -19.63
C PHE A 5 -7.98 19.01 -19.06
N GLY A 6 -7.40 20.19 -19.27
CA GLY A 6 -6.08 20.55 -18.71
C GLY A 6 -6.08 20.81 -17.20
N ASN A 7 -7.26 20.98 -16.59
CA ASN A 7 -7.38 21.32 -15.17
C ASN A 7 -7.60 20.09 -14.27
N CYS A 8 -7.93 18.92 -14.84
CA CYS A 8 -8.25 17.72 -14.07
C CYS A 8 -6.99 17.07 -13.45
N GLY A 9 -5.85 17.08 -14.17
CA GLY A 9 -4.57 16.61 -13.65
C GLY A 9 -4.05 17.45 -12.47
N ASN A 10 -4.27 18.77 -12.54
CA ASN A 10 -3.91 19.68 -11.46
C ASN A 10 -4.83 19.47 -10.26
N TYR A 11 -6.13 19.27 -10.48
CA TYR A 11 -7.08 19.06 -9.39
C TYR A 11 -6.74 17.82 -8.54
N TRP A 12 -6.40 16.69 -9.18
CA TRP A 12 -5.99 15.47 -8.48
C TRP A 12 -4.68 15.65 -7.71
N PHE A 13 -3.73 16.41 -8.25
CA PHE A 13 -2.48 16.76 -7.59
C PHE A 13 -2.68 17.71 -6.39
N PHE A 14 -3.56 18.70 -6.51
CA PHE A 14 -3.90 19.61 -5.41
C PHE A 14 -4.66 18.90 -4.29
N ILE A 15 -5.58 18.01 -4.66
CA ILE A 15 -6.31 17.12 -3.75
C ILE A 15 -5.29 16.26 -2.99
N SER A 16 -4.44 15.49 -3.66
CA SER A 16 -3.46 14.59 -3.00
C SER A 16 -2.54 15.32 -2.02
N LYS A 17 -2.08 16.54 -2.37
CA LYS A 17 -1.24 17.37 -1.51
C LYS A 17 -1.97 17.87 -0.26
N ARG A 18 -3.28 18.18 -0.35
CA ARG A 18 -4.10 18.54 0.82
C ARG A 18 -4.35 17.35 1.75
N TYR A 19 -4.46 16.14 1.21
CA TYR A 19 -4.59 14.93 2.03
C TYR A 19 -3.31 14.55 2.76
N GLU A 20 -2.13 14.89 2.22
CA GLU A 20 -0.86 14.74 2.96
C GLU A 20 -0.77 15.64 4.19
N MET A 21 -1.44 16.80 4.17
CA MET A 21 -1.44 17.80 5.25
C MET A 21 -2.55 17.57 6.29
N SER A 22 -3.43 16.59 6.08
CA SER A 22 -4.41 16.20 7.11
C SER A 22 -3.69 15.53 8.26
N GLU A 23 -3.97 16.00 9.47
CA GLU A 23 -3.46 15.43 10.71
C GLU A 23 -3.77 13.93 10.75
N LYS A 24 -2.72 13.12 10.92
CA LYS A 24 -2.85 11.67 10.88
C LYS A 24 -3.24 11.19 12.24
N VAL A 25 -4.37 10.51 12.28
CA VAL A 25 -4.85 9.94 13.53
C VAL A 25 -4.01 8.69 13.81
N ASP A 26 -3.46 8.60 15.01
CA ASP A 26 -2.74 7.41 15.51
C ASP A 26 -3.59 6.57 16.47
N ARG A 27 -4.62 7.16 17.10
CA ARG A 27 -5.48 6.51 18.11
C ARG A 27 -6.94 6.43 17.64
N GLY A 28 -7.46 5.21 17.45
CA GLY A 28 -8.86 4.94 17.10
C GLY A 28 -9.06 3.92 15.96
N ILE A 29 -10.26 3.32 15.89
CA ILE A 29 -10.71 2.50 14.75
C ILE A 29 -11.14 3.47 13.66
N GLU A 30 -10.30 3.66 12.64
CA GLU A 30 -10.62 4.57 11.54
C GLU A 30 -10.60 3.79 10.22
N ILE A 31 -11.78 3.71 9.60
CA ILE A 31 -12.05 2.88 8.41
C ILE A 31 -11.50 3.57 7.15
N CYS A 32 -11.35 4.90 7.18
CA CYS A 32 -10.81 5.68 6.07
C CYS A 32 -9.29 5.48 5.92
N TYR A 33 -8.90 4.70 4.91
CA TYR A 33 -7.51 4.37 4.57
C TYR A 33 -6.60 5.60 4.39
N TRP A 34 -7.15 6.72 3.93
CA TRP A 34 -6.44 7.96 3.63
C TRP A 34 -5.96 8.71 4.88
N LYS A 35 -6.70 8.62 5.98
CA LYS A 35 -6.43 9.33 7.24
C LYS A 35 -5.54 8.54 8.22
N LEU A 36 -5.23 7.30 7.85
CA LEU A 36 -4.42 6.38 8.65
C LEU A 36 -2.93 6.75 8.60
N SER A 37 -2.28 6.79 9.76
CA SER A 37 -0.82 6.91 9.91
C SER A 37 -0.08 5.85 9.09
N TYR A 38 1.03 6.26 8.43
CA TYR A 38 1.85 5.35 7.62
C TYR A 38 2.43 4.19 8.44
N ARG A 39 2.59 4.36 9.76
CA ARG A 39 2.99 3.27 10.66
C ARG A 39 1.99 2.11 10.66
N ARG A 40 0.70 2.42 10.77
CA ARG A 40 -0.37 1.40 10.76
C ARG A 40 -0.50 0.74 9.39
N LYS A 41 -0.29 1.51 8.32
CA LYS A 41 -0.22 0.96 6.95
C LYS A 41 0.92 -0.04 6.81
N PHE A 42 2.12 0.31 7.29
CA PHE A 42 3.30 -0.57 7.26
C PHE A 42 3.09 -1.86 8.08
N ILE A 43 2.57 -1.77 9.31
CA ILE A 43 2.26 -2.94 10.14
C ILE A 43 1.25 -3.85 9.42
N ARG A 44 0.22 -3.28 8.77
CA ARG A 44 -0.74 -4.09 7.99
C ARG A 44 -0.08 -4.79 6.80
N THR A 45 0.82 -4.13 6.07
CA THR A 45 1.55 -4.80 4.98
C THR A 45 2.40 -5.96 5.51
N LEU A 46 3.00 -5.81 6.69
CA LEU A 46 3.81 -6.84 7.33
C LEU A 46 2.98 -8.07 7.76
N TRP A 47 1.81 -7.82 8.36
CA TRP A 47 0.85 -8.90 8.67
C TRP A 47 0.30 -9.58 7.41
N LEU A 48 0.05 -8.82 6.35
CA LEU A 48 -0.41 -9.39 5.06
C LEU A 48 0.65 -10.31 4.43
N ILE A 49 1.94 -9.96 4.53
CA ILE A 49 3.03 -10.82 4.08
C ILE A 49 3.03 -12.14 4.87
N LEU A 50 2.93 -12.07 6.20
CA LEU A 50 2.89 -13.26 7.06
C LEU A 50 1.69 -14.17 6.76
N ILE A 51 0.49 -13.60 6.62
CA ILE A 51 -0.71 -14.35 6.24
C ILE A 51 -0.57 -14.94 4.83
N GLY A 52 0.00 -14.17 3.90
CA GLY A 52 0.27 -14.62 2.53
C GLY A 52 1.15 -15.87 2.49
N ILE A 53 2.22 -15.90 3.28
CA ILE A 53 3.13 -17.07 3.37
C ILE A 53 2.37 -18.32 3.84
N ILE A 54 1.49 -18.20 4.84
CA ILE A 54 0.71 -19.34 5.34
C ILE A 54 -0.22 -19.88 4.25
N ILE A 55 -0.88 -18.98 3.51
CA ILE A 55 -1.78 -19.35 2.40
C ILE A 55 -1.00 -20.06 1.30
N ILE A 56 0.16 -19.53 0.92
CA ILE A 56 1.06 -20.11 -0.07
C ILE A 56 1.45 -21.52 0.35
N VAL A 57 1.94 -21.72 1.58
CA VAL A 57 2.34 -23.05 2.07
C VAL A 57 1.18 -24.06 2.05
N GLY A 58 -0.05 -23.63 2.38
CA GLY A 58 -1.25 -24.47 2.25
C GLY A 58 -1.53 -24.84 0.78
N PHE A 59 -1.50 -23.86 -0.12
CA PHE A 59 -1.74 -24.07 -1.55
C PHE A 59 -0.71 -25.03 -2.19
N TYR A 60 0.56 -24.93 -1.81
CA TYR A 60 1.63 -25.79 -2.34
C TYR A 60 1.50 -27.26 -1.89
N LYS A 61 0.74 -27.55 -0.83
CA LYS A 61 0.47 -28.94 -0.41
C LYS A 61 -0.65 -29.59 -1.20
N GLU A 62 -1.68 -28.83 -1.56
CA GLU A 62 -2.89 -29.35 -2.21
C GLU A 62 -2.83 -29.32 -3.75
N PHE A 63 -2.02 -28.45 -4.35
CA PHE A 63 -2.02 -28.20 -5.80
C PHE A 63 -0.65 -28.43 -6.44
N ASP A 64 -0.64 -29.05 -7.63
CA ASP A 64 0.55 -29.13 -8.48
C ASP A 64 0.92 -27.74 -9.00
N ILE A 65 2.10 -27.27 -8.62
CA ILE A 65 2.58 -25.92 -8.95
C ILE A 65 3.02 -25.87 -10.41
N ASN A 66 2.44 -24.94 -11.17
CA ASN A 66 2.83 -24.66 -12.55
C ASN A 66 3.85 -23.50 -12.57
N ILE A 67 4.74 -23.47 -13.57
CA ILE A 67 5.72 -22.39 -13.75
C ILE A 67 5.02 -21.01 -13.84
N PHE A 68 3.83 -20.95 -14.45
CA PHE A 68 3.02 -19.73 -14.52
C PHE A 68 2.54 -19.22 -13.16
N THR A 69 2.18 -20.11 -12.23
CA THR A 69 1.71 -19.69 -10.89
C THR A 69 2.85 -19.11 -10.06
N GLY A 70 4.06 -19.67 -10.18
CA GLY A 70 5.25 -19.12 -9.52
C GLY A 70 5.65 -17.73 -10.03
N ILE A 71 5.54 -17.47 -11.34
CA ILE A 71 5.83 -16.14 -11.90
C ILE A 71 4.84 -15.09 -11.36
N ILE A 72 3.55 -15.42 -11.32
CA ILE A 72 2.51 -14.51 -10.80
C ILE A 72 2.77 -14.19 -9.32
N GLU A 73 3.15 -15.20 -8.52
CA GLU A 73 3.46 -15.04 -7.11
C GLU A 73 4.63 -14.07 -6.89
N ILE A 74 5.72 -14.23 -7.64
CA ILE A 74 6.90 -13.34 -7.57
C ILE A 74 6.51 -11.89 -7.90
N VAL A 75 5.70 -11.68 -8.94
CA VAL A 75 5.24 -10.34 -9.34
C VAL A 75 4.42 -9.70 -8.21
N ILE A 76 3.44 -10.42 -7.65
CA ILE A 76 2.62 -9.92 -6.54
C ILE A 76 3.49 -9.58 -5.33
N PHE A 77 4.42 -10.47 -4.97
CA PHE A 77 5.32 -10.26 -3.85
C PHE A 77 6.19 -9.01 -4.03
N SER A 78 6.70 -8.79 -5.25
CA SER A 78 7.51 -7.61 -5.58
C SER A 78 6.74 -6.29 -5.40
N VAL A 79 5.47 -6.25 -5.79
CA VAL A 79 4.60 -5.07 -5.63
C VAL A 79 4.33 -4.79 -4.14
N ILE A 80 4.08 -5.83 -3.35
CA ILE A 80 3.86 -5.71 -1.90
C ILE A 80 5.12 -5.19 -1.20
N LEU A 81 6.29 -5.69 -1.57
CA LEU A 81 7.58 -5.21 -1.04
C LEU A 81 7.81 -3.74 -1.39
N MET A 82 7.53 -3.34 -2.64
CA MET A 82 7.65 -1.95 -3.07
C MET A 82 6.72 -1.03 -2.27
N GLN A 83 5.48 -1.45 -2.01
CA GLN A 83 4.54 -0.72 -1.14
C GLN A 83 5.03 -0.64 0.30
N ALA A 84 5.56 -1.73 0.86
CA ALA A 84 6.10 -1.75 2.21
C ALA A 84 7.29 -0.78 2.34
N PHE A 85 8.19 -0.77 1.36
CA PHE A 85 9.34 0.13 1.33
C PHE A 85 8.92 1.60 1.19
N TYR A 86 7.98 1.91 0.30
CA TYR A 86 7.45 3.26 0.15
C TYR A 86 6.81 3.76 1.46
N ASN A 87 5.97 2.94 2.08
CA ASN A 87 5.32 3.27 3.35
C ASN A 87 6.34 3.44 4.49
N TYR A 88 7.38 2.61 4.55
CA TYR A 88 8.46 2.73 5.53
C TYR A 88 9.27 4.02 5.34
N LYS A 89 9.70 4.30 4.11
CA LYS A 89 10.46 5.52 3.77
C LYS A 89 9.65 6.76 4.13
N LYS A 90 8.35 6.76 3.82
CA LYS A 90 7.47 7.88 4.12
C LYS A 90 7.25 8.05 5.63
N TRP A 91 6.99 6.96 6.36
CA TRP A 91 6.90 6.98 7.83
C TRP A 91 8.15 7.58 8.49
N LYS A 92 9.35 7.19 8.06
CA LYS A 92 10.62 7.74 8.54
C LYS A 92 10.79 9.24 8.28
N ASN A 93 10.23 9.75 7.19
CA ASN A 93 10.28 11.17 6.87
C ASN A 93 9.35 11.98 7.78
N GLU A 94 8.21 11.43 8.21
CA GLU A 94 7.27 12.14 9.11
C GLU A 94 7.76 12.20 10.55
N ILE A 95 8.54 11.22 10.99
CA ILE A 95 9.19 11.24 12.32
C ILE A 95 10.34 12.25 12.36
N ARG A 96 10.92 12.59 11.20
CA ARG A 96 12.07 13.51 11.10
C ARG A 96 11.63 14.98 10.97
N GLN A 97 10.39 15.27 10.62
CA GLN A 97 9.82 16.62 10.63
C GLN A 97 9.26 16.94 12.02
#